data_AF-A0A737SUK2-F1
#
_entry.id   AF-A0A737SUK2-F1
#
_cell.length_a   1.000
_cell.length_b   1.000
_cell.length_c   1.000
_cell.angle_alpha   90.00
_cell.angle_beta   90.00
_cell.angle_gamma   90.00
#
_symmetry.space_group_name_H-M   'P 1'
#
loop_
_entity.id
_entity.type
_entity.pdbx_description
1 polymer ?
#
loop_
_entity_poly.entity_id
_entity_poly.type
_entity_poly.pdbx_seq_one_letter_code
_entity_poly.pdbx_strand_id
1 'polypeptide(L)'
;DHRGLPLALINPDNTVAWRAEYDEWGNQLSEENPEHLEQLIRLPGQQYDEESGLHYNRHRYYNPGQGRYITQDPTGLKGGWNPYQYPLNPIHKVDPLGLKTLILVGGATTGNPFGHAALAFSGHGVYSYGTNTKFGSKATDYLASQLSYRDTTLYELDTTPEQEKEMMQHIKENYSKIGDYSILHHDCATMVLDAMSTAGVSRDFIIYAIANGGKPAQLPTTVGYIGSILSGGNSVHYPQGAPLSPVLAHYNPGVGVGNEK
;
A
#
# COMPACT_ATOMS: atom_id res chain seq x y z
N ASP A 1 -2.21 -1.03 -22.98
CA ASP A 1 -0.72 -0.96 -23.11
C ASP A 1 -0.08 -1.16 -21.73
N HIS A 2 1.19 -0.82 -21.54
CA HIS A 2 1.88 -0.87 -20.23
C HIS A 2 1.27 0.07 -19.16
N ARG A 3 0.35 0.95 -19.55
CA ARG A 3 -0.35 1.90 -18.67
C ARG A 3 -1.77 1.44 -18.33
N GLY A 4 -2.22 0.32 -18.88
CA GLY A 4 -3.57 -0.22 -18.66
C GLY A 4 -4.65 0.40 -19.54
N LEU A 5 -4.29 1.19 -20.56
CA LEU A 5 -5.28 1.70 -21.53
C LEU A 5 -5.77 0.57 -22.46
N PRO A 6 -7.10 0.48 -22.71
CA PRO A 6 -7.64 -0.39 -23.75
C PRO A 6 -7.20 0.14 -25.12
N LEU A 7 -6.55 -0.70 -25.92
CA LEU A 7 -6.05 -0.31 -27.25
C LEU A 7 -6.93 -0.81 -28.39
N ALA A 8 -7.54 -1.99 -28.23
CA ALA A 8 -8.36 -2.59 -29.28
C ALA A 8 -9.33 -3.63 -28.71
N LEU A 9 -10.46 -3.78 -29.40
CA LEU A 9 -11.41 -4.87 -29.31
C LEU A 9 -11.39 -5.61 -30.66
N ILE A 10 -11.17 -6.92 -30.60
CA ILE A 10 -11.04 -7.78 -31.78
C ILE A 10 -12.18 -8.78 -31.75
N ASN A 11 -12.89 -8.91 -32.87
CA ASN A 11 -13.96 -9.89 -33.05
C ASN A 11 -13.41 -11.31 -33.13
N PRO A 12 -14.23 -12.34 -32.86
CA PRO A 12 -13.82 -13.74 -33.01
C PRO A 12 -13.31 -14.13 -34.42
N ASP A 13 -13.68 -13.37 -35.45
CA ASP A 13 -13.24 -13.55 -36.84
C ASP A 13 -11.93 -12.81 -37.18
N ASN A 14 -11.25 -12.24 -36.17
CA ASN A 14 -10.03 -11.44 -36.26
C ASN A 14 -10.18 -10.08 -36.97
N THR A 15 -11.40 -9.55 -37.09
CA THR A 15 -11.62 -8.16 -37.52
C THR A 15 -11.54 -7.19 -36.33
N VAL A 16 -11.22 -5.92 -36.60
CA VAL A 16 -11.18 -4.87 -35.58
C VAL A 16 -12.60 -4.36 -35.34
N ALA A 17 -13.13 -4.59 -34.15
CA ALA A 17 -14.43 -4.05 -33.73
C ALA A 17 -14.28 -2.60 -33.23
N TRP A 18 -13.17 -2.33 -32.54
CA TRP A 18 -12.79 -1.01 -32.04
C TRP A 18 -11.28 -0.94 -31.83
N ARG A 19 -10.65 0.21 -32.08
CA ARG A 19 -9.24 0.48 -31.76
C ARG A 19 -9.03 1.97 -31.55
N ALA A 20 -8.13 2.33 -30.64
CA ALA A 20 -7.75 3.72 -30.43
C ALA A 20 -6.27 3.86 -30.07
N GLU A 21 -5.71 5.02 -30.38
CA GLU A 21 -4.37 5.44 -29.98
C GLU A 21 -4.46 6.58 -28.96
N TYR A 22 -3.54 6.59 -28.00
CA TYR A 22 -3.55 7.55 -26.89
C TYR A 22 -2.17 8.14 -26.65
N ASP A 23 -2.10 9.42 -26.30
CA ASP A 23 -0.86 10.04 -25.79
C ASP A 23 -0.53 9.56 -24.37
N GLU A 24 0.60 10.00 -23.80
CA GLU A 24 1.06 9.62 -22.45
C GLU A 24 0.04 9.89 -21.32
N TRP A 25 -0.86 10.85 -21.51
CA TRP A 25 -1.84 11.33 -20.54
C TRP A 25 -3.25 10.74 -20.73
N GLY A 26 -3.43 9.91 -21.75
CA GLY A 26 -4.70 9.26 -22.06
C GLY A 26 -5.64 10.10 -22.92
N ASN A 27 -5.14 11.15 -23.61
CA ASN A 27 -5.91 11.80 -24.67
C ASN A 27 -5.99 10.87 -25.87
N GLN A 28 -7.19 10.66 -26.39
CA GLN A 28 -7.42 9.87 -27.60
C GLN A 28 -6.92 10.67 -28.82
N LEU A 29 -5.95 10.11 -29.54
CA LEU A 29 -5.35 10.72 -30.72
C LEU A 29 -6.05 10.28 -32.01
N SER A 30 -6.47 9.02 -32.05
CA SER A 30 -7.18 8.42 -33.18
C SER A 30 -8.09 7.29 -32.70
N GLU A 31 -9.14 7.01 -33.48
CA GLU A 31 -10.07 5.91 -33.23
C GLU A 31 -10.54 5.30 -34.54
N GLU A 32 -10.56 3.97 -34.57
CA GLU A 32 -11.16 3.12 -35.59
C GLU A 32 -12.33 2.38 -34.92
N ASN A 33 -13.56 2.73 -35.27
CA ASN A 33 -14.77 2.21 -34.63
C ASN A 33 -15.87 1.91 -35.69
N PRO A 34 -15.67 0.87 -36.52
CA PRO A 34 -16.60 0.55 -37.61
C PRO A 34 -17.99 0.09 -37.12
N GLU A 35 -18.07 -0.39 -35.88
CA GLU A 35 -19.31 -0.92 -35.29
C GLU A 35 -20.03 0.09 -34.38
N HIS A 36 -19.54 1.33 -34.27
CA HIS A 36 -20.10 2.37 -33.42
C HIS A 36 -20.27 1.95 -31.95
N LEU A 37 -19.27 1.24 -31.42
CA LEU A 37 -19.26 0.76 -30.05
C LEU A 37 -18.92 1.89 -29.07
N GLU A 38 -19.55 1.83 -27.90
CA GLU A 38 -19.25 2.74 -26.80
C GLU A 38 -18.12 2.16 -25.93
N GLN A 39 -16.93 2.74 -26.03
CA GLN A 39 -15.77 2.38 -25.20
C GLN A 39 -15.44 3.51 -24.23
N LEU A 40 -15.94 3.42 -23.01
CA LEU A 40 -15.76 4.44 -21.98
C LEU A 40 -14.51 4.23 -21.12
N ILE A 41 -13.87 3.07 -21.15
CA ILE A 41 -12.73 2.80 -20.27
C ILE A 41 -11.53 3.65 -20.72
N ARG A 42 -10.83 4.25 -19.75
CA ARG A 42 -9.64 5.09 -19.97
C ARG A 42 -8.47 4.51 -19.16
N LEU A 43 -7.58 5.38 -18.63
CA LEU A 43 -6.52 4.95 -17.73
C LEU A 43 -7.12 4.20 -16.51
N PRO A 44 -6.32 3.43 -15.75
CA PRO A 44 -6.83 2.55 -14.70
C PRO A 44 -7.81 3.24 -13.73
N GLY A 45 -9.00 2.62 -13.58
CA GLY A 45 -10.09 3.13 -12.73
C GLY A 45 -10.88 4.30 -13.28
N GLN A 46 -10.61 4.72 -14.53
CA GLN A 46 -11.26 5.87 -15.16
C GLN A 46 -12.30 5.46 -16.20
N GLN A 47 -13.38 6.23 -16.26
CA GLN A 47 -14.40 6.19 -17.32
C GLN A 47 -14.54 7.57 -17.97
N TYR A 48 -14.67 7.61 -19.28
CA TYR A 48 -14.93 8.82 -20.02
C TYR A 48 -16.36 9.31 -19.75
N ASP A 49 -16.48 10.59 -19.46
CA ASP A 49 -17.75 11.29 -19.32
C ASP A 49 -17.90 12.25 -20.50
N GLU A 50 -18.83 11.92 -21.41
CA GLU A 50 -19.05 12.67 -22.64
C GLU A 50 -19.56 14.10 -22.37
N GLU A 51 -20.36 14.31 -21.33
CA GLU A 51 -20.95 15.62 -21.02
C GLU A 51 -19.87 16.64 -20.65
N SER A 52 -18.83 16.20 -19.94
CA SER A 52 -17.75 17.07 -19.47
C SER A 52 -16.47 16.97 -20.31
N GLY A 53 -16.31 15.91 -21.12
CA GLY A 53 -15.05 15.57 -21.79
C GLY A 53 -13.94 15.16 -20.82
N LEU A 54 -14.27 14.90 -19.56
CA LEU A 54 -13.33 14.51 -18.51
C LEU A 54 -13.40 13.02 -18.24
N HIS A 55 -12.43 12.53 -17.48
CA HIS A 55 -12.38 11.14 -17.06
C HIS A 55 -12.81 11.03 -15.59
N TYR A 56 -13.99 10.47 -15.35
CA TYR A 56 -14.47 10.18 -14.01
C TYR A 56 -13.64 9.06 -13.37
N ASN A 57 -13.17 9.30 -12.16
CA ASN A 57 -12.39 8.36 -11.34
C ASN A 57 -12.91 8.39 -9.90
N ARG A 58 -14.04 7.72 -9.67
CA ARG A 58 -14.74 7.59 -8.38
C ARG A 58 -15.01 8.94 -7.71
N HIS A 59 -14.07 9.46 -6.93
CA HIS A 59 -14.25 10.68 -6.15
C HIS A 59 -13.69 11.92 -6.85
N ARG A 60 -13.10 11.78 -8.05
CA ARG A 60 -12.43 12.87 -8.76
C ARG A 60 -12.65 12.80 -10.26
N TYR A 61 -12.49 13.93 -10.92
CA TYR A 61 -12.43 14.04 -12.38
C TYR A 61 -11.02 14.35 -12.83
N TYR A 62 -10.52 13.60 -13.81
CA TYR A 62 -9.21 13.75 -14.43
C TYR A 62 -9.34 14.45 -15.79
N ASN A 63 -8.49 15.44 -16.03
CA ASN A 63 -8.37 16.15 -17.30
C ASN A 63 -7.12 15.63 -18.02
N PRO A 64 -7.27 14.83 -19.09
CA PRO A 64 -6.14 14.30 -19.85
C PRO A 64 -5.37 15.41 -20.57
N GLY A 65 -6.02 16.49 -21.00
CA GLY A 65 -5.35 17.65 -21.63
C GLY A 65 -4.42 18.42 -20.69
N GLN A 66 -4.59 18.29 -19.38
CA GLN A 66 -3.72 18.89 -18.37
C GLN A 66 -2.84 17.88 -17.62
N GLY A 67 -3.08 16.58 -17.82
CA GLY A 67 -2.38 15.52 -17.08
C GLY A 67 -2.66 15.52 -15.57
N ARG A 68 -3.86 15.94 -15.12
CA ARG A 68 -4.16 16.08 -13.68
C ARG A 68 -5.63 15.99 -13.33
N TYR A 69 -5.93 15.77 -12.05
CA TYR A 69 -7.28 15.94 -11.51
C TYR A 69 -7.67 17.42 -11.51
N ILE A 70 -8.95 17.70 -11.74
CA ILE A 70 -9.52 19.05 -11.67
C ILE A 70 -10.14 19.37 -10.30
N THR A 71 -10.34 18.34 -9.49
CA THR A 71 -10.80 18.45 -8.10
C THR A 71 -9.65 18.11 -7.15
N GLN A 72 -9.55 18.86 -6.05
CA GLN A 72 -8.59 18.58 -5.00
C GLN A 72 -8.78 17.16 -4.45
N ASP A 73 -7.68 16.48 -4.12
CA ASP A 73 -7.74 15.21 -3.41
C ASP A 73 -8.63 15.33 -2.15
N PRO A 74 -9.68 14.49 -1.98
CA PRO A 74 -10.53 14.51 -0.80
C PRO A 74 -9.78 14.31 0.51
N THR A 75 -8.57 13.71 0.45
CA THR A 75 -7.67 13.55 1.61
C THR A 75 -6.81 14.79 1.89
N GLY A 76 -6.89 15.82 1.03
CA GLY A 76 -6.17 17.08 1.15
C GLY A 76 -4.66 16.93 0.97
N LEU A 77 -3.86 17.65 1.75
CA LEU A 77 -2.40 17.56 1.71
C LEU A 77 -1.86 16.19 2.15
N LYS A 78 -2.71 15.31 2.70
CA LYS A 78 -2.35 13.92 3.00
C LYS A 78 -2.12 13.07 1.75
N GLY A 79 -2.71 13.46 0.61
CA GLY A 79 -2.47 12.83 -0.70
C GLY A 79 -1.20 13.31 -1.42
N GLY A 80 -0.43 14.21 -0.80
CA GLY A 80 0.78 14.82 -1.35
C GLY A 80 0.70 16.34 -1.49
N TRP A 81 1.85 16.97 -1.74
CA TRP A 81 1.97 18.43 -1.87
C TRP A 81 1.20 19.01 -3.05
N ASN A 82 0.97 18.20 -4.10
CA ASN A 82 0.14 18.57 -5.24
C ASN A 82 -1.19 17.80 -5.18
N PRO A 83 -2.25 18.38 -4.62
CA PRO A 83 -3.51 17.68 -4.42
C PRO A 83 -4.29 17.45 -5.72
N TYR A 84 -3.76 17.89 -6.86
CA TYR A 84 -4.32 17.67 -8.19
C TYR A 84 -3.56 16.61 -8.98
N GLN A 85 -2.49 16.04 -8.44
CA GLN A 85 -1.59 15.18 -9.21
C GLN A 85 -2.24 13.86 -9.63
N TYR A 86 -2.11 13.52 -10.92
CA TYR A 86 -2.29 12.15 -11.38
C TYR A 86 -0.91 11.45 -11.43
N PRO A 87 -0.76 10.25 -10.85
CA PRO A 87 0.51 9.54 -10.85
C PRO A 87 0.84 9.02 -12.27
N LEU A 88 1.84 9.63 -12.90
CA LEU A 88 2.30 9.33 -14.26
C LEU A 88 3.01 7.98 -14.46
N ASN A 89 3.24 7.22 -13.39
CA ASN A 89 3.99 5.97 -13.47
C ASN A 89 3.13 4.79 -13.01
N PRO A 90 2.39 4.13 -13.93
CA PRO A 90 1.59 2.97 -13.60
C PRO A 90 2.43 1.71 -13.34
N ILE A 91 3.72 1.68 -13.68
CA ILE A 91 4.57 0.50 -13.43
C ILE A 91 5.08 0.47 -11.97
N HIS A 92 5.27 1.64 -11.35
CA HIS A 92 5.70 1.73 -9.94
C HIS A 92 4.58 2.03 -8.93
N LYS A 93 3.36 2.34 -9.40
CA LYS A 93 2.24 2.77 -8.55
C LYS A 93 0.87 2.22 -8.95
N VAL A 94 0.81 1.16 -9.75
CA VAL A 94 -0.43 0.39 -9.86
C VAL A 94 -0.49 -0.52 -8.65
N ASP A 95 -1.47 -0.24 -7.80
CA ASP A 95 -2.03 -1.14 -6.79
C ASP A 95 -3.31 -1.72 -7.40
N PRO A 96 -3.21 -2.84 -8.16
CA PRO A 96 -4.36 -3.40 -8.86
C PRO A 96 -5.29 -4.19 -7.92
N LEU A 97 -4.97 -4.29 -6.62
CA LEU A 97 -5.75 -5.00 -5.61
C LEU A 97 -6.31 -4.08 -4.51
N GLY A 98 -5.84 -2.83 -4.41
CA GLY A 98 -6.31 -1.80 -3.48
C GLY A 98 -5.75 -1.90 -2.06
N LEU A 99 -4.52 -2.37 -1.86
CA LEU A 99 -4.00 -2.78 -0.56
C LEU A 99 -2.52 -2.46 -0.35
N LYS A 100 -2.23 -1.65 0.69
CA LYS A 100 -0.87 -1.30 1.15
C LYS A 100 -0.43 -2.19 2.30
N THR A 101 0.88 -2.40 2.49
CA THR A 101 1.41 -2.98 3.74
C THR A 101 1.46 -1.93 4.84
N LEU A 102 1.05 -2.28 6.06
CA LEU A 102 1.20 -1.42 7.24
C LEU A 102 2.40 -1.84 8.07
N ILE A 103 3.25 -0.87 8.40
CA ILE A 103 4.16 -0.98 9.55
C ILE A 103 3.45 -0.37 10.76
N LEU A 104 3.34 -1.13 11.84
CA LEU A 104 2.81 -0.66 13.11
C LEU A 104 3.98 -0.48 14.09
N VAL A 105 4.13 0.72 14.65
CA VAL A 105 5.17 1.03 15.64
C VAL A 105 4.52 1.53 16.92
N GLY A 106 4.52 0.69 17.95
CA GLY A 106 4.04 1.02 19.29
C GLY A 106 5.13 1.74 20.11
N GLY A 107 4.73 2.80 20.81
CA GLY A 107 5.61 3.57 21.69
C GLY A 107 6.11 2.79 22.91
N ALA A 108 7.11 3.36 23.58
CA ALA A 108 7.67 2.84 24.81
C ALA A 108 6.65 2.92 25.97
N THR A 109 6.74 1.96 26.90
CA THR A 109 5.91 1.85 28.10
C THR A 109 6.78 1.39 29.27
N THR A 110 6.28 1.48 30.50
CA THR A 110 7.02 1.04 31.70
C THR A 110 7.46 -0.42 31.64
N GLY A 111 6.65 -1.32 31.06
CA GLY A 111 6.96 -2.75 30.91
C GLY A 111 7.64 -3.12 29.58
N ASN A 112 7.78 -2.17 28.66
CA ASN A 112 8.45 -2.36 27.37
C ASN A 112 9.03 -0.99 26.95
N PRO A 113 10.27 -0.68 27.37
CA PRO A 113 10.87 0.65 27.20
C PRO A 113 11.37 0.93 25.78
N PHE A 114 11.46 -0.08 24.91
CA PHE A 114 11.94 0.08 23.52
C PHE A 114 10.80 0.20 22.51
N GLY A 115 9.56 -0.08 22.93
CA GLY A 115 8.40 -0.07 22.06
C GLY A 115 8.20 -1.41 21.35
N HIS A 116 7.46 -1.41 20.26
CA HIS A 116 7.19 -2.64 19.50
C HIS A 116 7.00 -2.33 18.02
N ALA A 117 7.37 -3.27 17.15
CA ALA A 117 7.12 -3.18 15.73
C ALA A 117 6.36 -4.41 15.22
N ALA A 118 5.44 -4.20 14.28
CA ALA A 118 4.68 -5.26 13.64
C ALA A 118 4.36 -4.90 12.19
N LEU A 119 3.95 -5.89 11.41
CA LEU A 119 3.44 -5.69 10.06
C LEU A 119 1.98 -6.15 9.98
N ALA A 120 1.17 -5.46 9.17
CA ALA A 120 -0.13 -5.97 8.78
C ALA A 120 -0.29 -5.91 7.27
N PHE A 121 -0.88 -6.98 6.74
CA PHE A 121 -1.09 -7.17 5.32
C PHE A 121 -2.58 -7.28 5.09
N SER A 122 -3.00 -6.63 4.03
CA SER A 122 -4.42 -6.50 3.74
C SER A 122 -5.05 -7.87 3.43
N GLY A 123 -6.21 -8.14 3.99
CA GLY A 123 -6.88 -9.44 3.91
C GLY A 123 -6.17 -10.60 4.63
N HIS A 124 -5.00 -10.36 5.22
CA HIS A 124 -4.12 -11.39 5.77
C HIS A 124 -3.88 -11.26 7.28
N GLY A 125 -4.17 -10.11 7.88
CA GLY A 125 -4.01 -9.90 9.32
C GLY A 125 -2.67 -9.29 9.69
N VAL A 126 -2.40 -9.33 11.00
CA VAL A 126 -1.20 -8.79 11.62
C VAL A 126 -0.20 -9.90 11.96
N TYR A 127 1.07 -9.54 11.88
CA TYR A 127 2.21 -10.35 12.24
C TYR A 127 3.06 -9.59 13.24
N SER A 128 3.10 -10.09 14.48
CA SER A 128 3.73 -9.43 15.62
C SER A 128 4.62 -10.42 16.36
N TYR A 129 5.88 -10.48 15.94
CA TYR A 129 6.88 -11.37 16.54
C TYR A 129 7.22 -10.95 17.98
N GLY A 130 7.50 -11.91 18.87
CA GLY A 130 7.78 -11.63 20.29
C GLY A 130 6.55 -11.30 21.14
N THR A 131 5.35 -11.58 20.62
CA THR A 131 4.08 -11.39 21.36
C THR A 131 3.23 -12.65 21.33
N ASN A 132 2.21 -12.71 22.19
CA ASN A 132 1.20 -13.80 22.17
C ASN A 132 0.17 -13.65 21.03
N THR A 133 0.31 -12.63 20.17
CA THR A 133 -0.52 -12.46 18.99
C THR A 133 -0.29 -13.66 18.07
N LYS A 134 -1.34 -14.28 17.55
CA LYS A 134 -1.20 -15.37 16.58
C LYS A 134 -0.94 -14.79 15.19
N PHE A 135 -0.12 -15.46 14.39
CA PHE A 135 0.10 -15.08 13.00
C PHE A 135 -1.25 -14.97 12.26
N GLY A 136 -1.50 -13.85 11.60
CA GLY A 136 -2.73 -13.60 10.86
C GLY A 136 -3.93 -13.24 11.75
N SER A 137 -3.69 -12.78 12.98
CA SER A 137 -4.76 -12.23 13.82
C SER A 137 -5.35 -10.97 13.18
N LYS A 138 -6.57 -10.60 13.56
CA LYS A 138 -7.20 -9.35 13.13
C LYS A 138 -6.33 -8.15 13.51
N ALA A 139 -5.98 -7.34 12.52
CA ALA A 139 -5.21 -6.12 12.72
C ALA A 139 -5.95 -5.12 13.62
N THR A 140 -7.29 -5.06 13.51
CA THR A 140 -8.12 -4.21 14.38
C THR A 140 -8.05 -4.65 15.84
N ASP A 141 -8.11 -5.95 16.10
CA ASP A 141 -8.10 -6.48 17.48
C ASP A 141 -6.72 -6.28 18.11
N TYR A 142 -5.67 -6.52 17.33
CA TYR A 142 -4.29 -6.24 17.74
C TYR A 142 -4.09 -4.76 18.06
N LEU A 143 -4.51 -3.86 17.17
CA LEU A 143 -4.31 -2.43 17.37
C LEU A 143 -5.15 -1.91 18.53
N ALA A 144 -6.39 -2.36 18.69
CA ALA A 144 -7.22 -2.03 19.87
C ALA A 144 -6.52 -2.46 21.17
N SER A 145 -5.90 -3.63 21.17
CA SER A 145 -5.09 -4.09 22.30
C SER A 145 -3.89 -3.16 22.56
N GLN A 146 -3.09 -2.83 21.54
CA GLN A 146 -1.96 -1.89 21.70
C GLN A 146 -2.43 -0.53 22.25
N LEU A 147 -3.49 0.04 21.67
CA LEU A 147 -4.00 1.35 22.06
C LEU A 147 -4.59 1.39 23.47
N SER A 148 -4.86 0.25 24.11
CA SER A 148 -5.27 0.25 25.52
C SER A 148 -4.14 0.68 26.47
N TYR A 149 -2.87 0.55 26.06
CA TYR A 149 -1.72 0.80 26.94
C TYR A 149 -0.54 1.55 26.29
N ARG A 150 -0.61 1.93 25.01
CA ARG A 150 0.42 2.75 24.35
C ARG A 150 -0.10 3.52 23.14
N ASP A 151 0.62 4.56 22.78
CA ASP A 151 0.51 5.20 21.48
C ASP A 151 1.05 4.26 20.39
N THR A 152 0.45 4.31 19.20
CA THR A 152 0.90 3.52 18.05
C THR A 152 0.85 4.35 16.78
N THR A 153 1.94 4.36 16.02
CA THR A 153 1.99 4.99 14.69
C THR A 153 1.94 3.91 13.62
N LEU A 154 1.05 4.09 12.65
CA LEU A 154 0.94 3.25 11.47
C LEU A 154 1.60 3.96 10.30
N TYR A 155 2.47 3.27 9.56
CA TYR A 155 3.04 3.76 8.30
C TYR A 155 2.52 2.91 7.15
N GLU A 156 1.97 3.57 6.15
CA GLU A 156 1.46 2.91 4.94
C GLU A 156 2.55 2.83 3.89
N LEU A 157 2.90 1.62 3.48
CA LEU A 157 3.88 1.36 2.45
C LEU A 157 3.20 0.97 1.14
N ASP A 158 3.62 1.62 0.05
CA ASP A 158 3.28 1.20 -1.30
C ASP A 158 4.12 -0.06 -1.61
N THR A 159 3.48 -1.23 -1.66
CA THR A 159 4.12 -2.55 -1.88
C THR A 159 3.42 -3.30 -3.01
N THR A 160 4.15 -4.11 -3.77
CA THR A 160 3.55 -5.00 -4.79
C THR A 160 3.06 -6.31 -4.18
N PRO A 161 2.13 -7.03 -4.82
CA PRO A 161 1.68 -8.35 -4.36
C PRO A 161 2.82 -9.36 -4.18
N GLU A 162 3.85 -9.30 -5.01
CA GLU A 162 5.05 -10.14 -4.91
C GLU A 162 5.85 -9.80 -3.65
N GLN A 163 6.04 -8.52 -3.36
CA GLN A 163 6.72 -8.07 -2.15
C GLN A 163 5.96 -8.49 -0.88
N GLU A 164 4.63 -8.34 -0.87
CA GLU A 164 3.80 -8.80 0.24
C GLU A 164 3.90 -10.32 0.44
N LYS A 165 3.88 -11.09 -0.67
CA LYS A 165 4.06 -12.54 -0.64
C LYS A 165 5.41 -12.93 -0.07
N GLU A 166 6.50 -12.28 -0.50
CA GLU A 166 7.85 -12.56 -0.01
C GLU A 166 8.01 -12.19 1.48
N MET A 167 7.50 -11.03 1.91
CA MET A 167 7.48 -10.66 3.33
C MET A 167 6.70 -11.68 4.16
N MET A 168 5.48 -12.05 3.73
CA MET A 168 4.66 -13.04 4.44
C MET A 168 5.33 -14.41 4.51
N GLN A 169 6.03 -14.83 3.44
CA GLN A 169 6.78 -16.08 3.43
C GLN A 169 7.93 -16.05 4.44
N HIS A 170 8.75 -14.99 4.40
CA HIS A 170 9.84 -14.80 5.35
C HIS A 170 9.34 -14.82 6.80
N ILE A 171 8.23 -14.13 7.07
CA ILE A 171 7.60 -14.13 8.39
C ILE A 171 7.17 -15.55 8.75
N LYS A 172 6.43 -16.28 7.91
CA LYS A 172 5.96 -17.65 8.23
C LYS A 172 7.11 -18.60 8.57
N GLU A 173 8.23 -18.51 7.87
CA GLU A 173 9.41 -19.36 8.06
C GLU A 173 10.13 -19.06 9.40
N ASN A 174 9.99 -17.84 9.93
CA ASN A 174 10.69 -17.40 11.14
C ASN A 174 9.75 -17.14 12.33
N TYR A 175 8.43 -17.14 12.13
CA TYR A 175 7.42 -16.85 13.15
C TYR A 175 7.37 -17.91 14.26
N SER A 176 7.58 -19.19 13.91
CA SER A 176 7.49 -20.33 14.84
C SER A 176 8.69 -20.44 15.76
N LYS A 177 9.76 -19.68 15.53
CA LYS A 177 10.96 -19.63 16.37
C LYS A 177 10.77 -18.70 17.57
N ILE A 178 9.62 -18.78 18.25
CA ILE A 178 9.31 -17.95 19.44
C ILE A 178 10.34 -18.19 20.58
N GLY A 179 11.08 -19.29 20.55
CA GLY A 179 12.16 -19.59 21.49
C GLY A 179 13.50 -18.85 21.26
N ASP A 180 13.68 -18.19 20.11
CA ASP A 180 14.94 -17.51 19.75
C ASP A 180 14.90 -15.99 19.97
N TYR A 181 13.82 -15.47 20.60
CA TYR A 181 13.67 -14.03 20.82
C TYR A 181 14.83 -13.47 21.65
N SER A 182 15.57 -12.53 21.06
CA SER A 182 16.71 -11.86 21.66
C SER A 182 16.70 -10.39 21.28
N ILE A 183 16.66 -9.52 22.28
CA ILE A 183 16.78 -8.06 22.11
C ILE A 183 18.10 -7.61 21.47
N LEU A 184 19.05 -8.52 21.28
CA LEU A 184 20.35 -8.24 20.68
C LEU A 184 20.45 -8.72 19.22
N HIS A 185 19.69 -9.76 18.84
CA HIS A 185 19.93 -10.48 17.58
C HIS A 185 18.66 -10.91 16.83
N HIS A 186 17.50 -11.02 17.48
CA HIS A 186 16.26 -11.50 16.84
C HIS A 186 15.05 -11.00 17.63
N ASP A 187 14.50 -9.84 17.25
CA ASP A 187 13.35 -9.23 17.91
C ASP A 187 12.31 -8.75 16.90
N CYS A 188 11.30 -8.04 17.41
CA CYS A 188 10.22 -7.51 16.58
C CYS A 188 10.72 -6.51 15.51
N ALA A 189 11.79 -5.75 15.77
CA ALA A 189 12.31 -4.78 14.83
C ALA A 189 13.14 -5.46 13.74
N THR A 190 14.04 -6.37 14.11
CA THR A 190 14.84 -7.13 13.13
C THR A 190 13.93 -7.94 12.20
N MET A 191 12.88 -8.56 12.74
CA MET A 191 11.90 -9.31 11.94
C MET A 191 11.17 -8.46 10.90
N VAL A 192 10.82 -7.21 11.22
CA VAL A 192 10.18 -6.30 10.28
C VAL A 192 11.18 -5.88 9.19
N LEU A 193 12.39 -5.49 9.59
CA LEU A 193 13.42 -5.02 8.66
C LEU A 193 13.92 -6.14 7.73
N ASP A 194 14.08 -7.36 8.24
CA ASP A 194 14.53 -8.52 7.47
C ASP A 194 13.46 -8.97 6.47
N ALA A 195 12.18 -8.96 6.86
CA ALA A 195 11.07 -9.24 5.96
C ALA A 195 11.05 -8.21 4.80
N MET A 196 11.10 -6.92 5.12
CA MET A 196 11.12 -5.84 4.12
C MET A 196 12.35 -5.93 3.20
N SER A 197 13.54 -6.15 3.78
CA SER A 197 14.80 -6.26 3.05
C SER A 197 14.81 -7.46 2.11
N THR A 198 14.29 -8.61 2.56
CA THR A 198 14.18 -9.84 1.76
C THR A 198 13.22 -9.66 0.60
N ALA A 199 12.09 -8.97 0.82
CA ALA A 199 11.12 -8.64 -0.21
C ALA A 199 11.54 -7.51 -1.16
N GLY A 200 12.78 -7.03 -1.07
CA GLY A 200 13.29 -5.95 -1.91
C GLY A 200 12.63 -4.59 -1.65
N VAL A 201 11.93 -4.40 -0.53
CA VAL A 201 11.31 -3.11 -0.17
C VAL A 201 12.41 -2.16 0.28
N SER A 202 12.95 -1.39 -0.67
CA SER A 202 14.01 -0.41 -0.46
C SER A 202 15.23 -0.96 0.30
N ARG A 203 15.63 -2.19 -0.03
CA ARG A 203 16.73 -2.93 0.61
C ARG A 203 18.01 -2.11 0.79
N ASP A 204 18.46 -1.44 -0.27
CA ASP A 204 19.68 -0.62 -0.23
C ASP A 204 19.57 0.54 0.77
N PHE A 205 18.37 1.14 0.87
CA PHE A 205 18.09 2.18 1.84
C PHE A 205 18.04 1.63 3.27
N ILE A 206 17.44 0.47 3.50
CA ILE A 206 17.42 -0.17 4.82
C ILE A 206 18.84 -0.45 5.30
N ILE A 207 19.66 -1.08 4.44
CA ILE A 207 21.07 -1.36 4.73
C ILE A 207 21.82 -0.05 5.02
N TYR A 208 21.62 0.98 4.17
CA TYR A 208 22.23 2.29 4.35
C TYR A 208 21.80 2.97 5.66
N ALA A 209 20.51 2.95 5.99
CA ALA A 209 19.95 3.60 7.18
C ALA A 209 20.45 2.95 8.47
N ILE A 210 20.62 1.62 8.48
CA ILE A 210 21.19 0.89 9.62
C ILE A 210 22.70 1.19 9.73
N ALA A 211 23.44 1.09 8.62
CA ALA A 211 24.89 1.24 8.63
C ALA A 211 25.36 2.69 8.88
N ASN A 212 24.68 3.68 8.30
CA ASN A 212 25.10 5.08 8.30
C ASN A 212 24.24 5.99 9.19
N GLY A 213 23.00 5.60 9.50
CA GLY A 213 22.14 6.35 10.41
C GLY A 213 22.48 6.15 11.89
N GLY A 214 23.39 5.22 12.21
CA GLY A 214 23.86 4.93 13.57
C GLY A 214 22.78 4.36 14.50
N LYS A 215 21.63 3.94 13.95
CA LYS A 215 20.51 3.39 14.74
C LYS A 215 20.61 1.85 14.80
N PRO A 216 20.52 1.23 15.99
CA PRO A 216 20.51 -0.22 16.11
C PRO A 216 19.29 -0.83 15.40
N ALA A 217 19.49 -1.85 14.57
CA ALA A 217 18.42 -2.55 13.84
C ALA A 217 17.39 -3.20 14.78
N GLN A 218 17.80 -3.49 16.01
CA GLN A 218 17.03 -4.10 17.09
C GLN A 218 15.97 -3.16 17.70
N LEU A 219 15.96 -1.87 17.32
CA LEU A 219 15.04 -0.92 17.92
C LEU A 219 13.80 -0.67 17.04
N PRO A 220 12.59 -0.77 17.61
CA PRO A 220 11.35 -0.36 16.93
C PRO A 220 11.37 1.09 16.44
N THR A 221 12.14 1.96 17.08
CA THR A 221 12.33 3.35 16.62
C THR A 221 13.09 3.44 15.28
N THR A 222 13.98 2.48 14.99
CA THR A 222 14.64 2.35 13.69
C THR A 222 13.63 1.97 12.61
N VAL A 223 12.73 1.03 12.93
CA VAL A 223 11.61 0.66 12.05
C VAL A 223 10.71 1.87 11.78
N GLY A 224 10.37 2.65 12.82
CA GLY A 224 9.58 3.87 12.66
C GLY A 224 10.27 4.92 11.80
N TYR A 225 11.57 5.12 11.96
CA TYR A 225 12.35 6.02 11.10
C TYR A 225 12.34 5.59 9.63
N ILE A 226 12.59 4.30 9.36
CA ILE A 226 12.55 3.75 8.00
C ILE A 226 11.13 3.84 7.43
N GLY A 227 10.11 3.45 8.19
CA GLY A 227 8.70 3.55 7.81
C GLY A 227 8.29 4.98 7.48
N SER A 228 8.76 5.98 8.24
CA SER A 228 8.45 7.40 7.97
C SER A 228 8.98 7.89 6.61
N ILE A 229 10.13 7.36 6.19
CA ILE A 229 10.76 7.71 4.92
C ILE A 229 10.10 6.95 3.78
N LEU A 230 9.92 5.64 3.94
CA LEU A 230 9.39 4.78 2.88
C LEU A 230 7.89 5.01 2.61
N SER A 231 7.13 5.42 3.63
CA SER A 231 5.72 5.83 3.45
C SER A 231 5.56 7.18 2.76
N GLY A 232 6.66 7.91 2.51
CA GLY A 232 6.59 9.27 1.97
C GLY A 232 5.85 10.25 2.88
N GLY A 233 5.82 9.99 4.20
CA GLY A 233 5.07 10.75 5.19
C GLY A 233 3.63 10.26 5.43
N ASN A 234 3.17 9.22 4.72
CA ASN A 234 1.86 8.60 4.97
C ASN A 234 1.89 7.78 6.25
N SER A 235 1.64 8.47 7.36
CA SER A 235 1.52 7.84 8.67
C SER A 235 0.33 8.36 9.45
N VAL A 236 -0.24 7.49 10.28
CA VAL A 236 -1.32 7.84 11.20
C VAL A 236 -0.87 7.52 12.60
N HIS A 237 -0.76 8.56 13.41
CA HIS A 237 -0.51 8.41 14.84
C HIS A 237 -1.84 8.22 15.58
N TYR A 238 -1.95 7.12 16.33
CA TYR A 238 -3.04 6.82 17.22
C TYR A 238 -2.57 6.99 18.67
N PRO A 239 -3.04 8.03 19.38
CA PRO A 239 -2.83 8.14 20.82
C PRO A 239 -3.46 6.97 21.57
N GLN A 240 -2.93 6.64 22.75
CA GLN A 240 -3.52 5.68 23.65
C GLN A 240 -5.02 6.00 23.89
N GLY A 241 -5.87 4.98 23.74
CA GLY A 241 -7.32 5.08 23.90
C GLY A 241 -8.07 5.66 22.70
N ALA A 242 -7.39 6.02 21.61
CA ALA A 242 -8.04 6.55 20.41
C ALA A 242 -8.94 5.50 19.74
N PRO A 243 -10.10 5.91 19.18
CA PRO A 243 -10.95 5.00 18.41
C PRO A 243 -10.26 4.59 17.10
N LEU A 244 -10.52 3.37 16.66
CA LEU A 244 -9.97 2.85 15.41
C LEU A 244 -10.76 3.34 14.19
N SER A 245 -10.03 3.67 13.13
CA SER A 245 -10.64 3.94 11.82
C SER A 245 -11.28 2.67 11.25
N PRO A 246 -12.53 2.71 10.74
CA PRO A 246 -13.18 1.57 10.09
C PRO A 246 -12.39 1.02 8.88
N VAL A 247 -11.58 1.85 8.23
CA VAL A 247 -10.72 1.46 7.09
C VAL A 247 -9.74 0.34 7.48
N LEU A 248 -9.33 0.28 8.75
CA LEU A 248 -8.40 -0.75 9.23
C LEU A 248 -8.98 -2.16 9.17
N ALA A 249 -10.30 -2.32 9.03
CA ALA A 249 -10.93 -3.62 8.86
C ALA A 249 -10.46 -4.35 7.57
N HIS A 250 -9.98 -3.64 6.56
CA HIS A 250 -9.38 -4.25 5.35
C HIS A 250 -8.12 -5.08 5.66
N TYR A 251 -7.45 -4.82 6.78
CA TYR A 251 -6.29 -5.58 7.22
C TYR A 251 -6.65 -6.84 8.00
N ASN A 252 -7.93 -7.11 8.24
CA ASN A 252 -8.35 -8.31 8.94
C ASN A 252 -8.31 -9.54 8.02
N PRO A 253 -7.95 -10.72 8.56
CA PRO A 253 -7.96 -11.97 7.79
C PRO A 253 -9.36 -12.29 7.25
N GLY A 254 -9.44 -12.80 6.02
CA GLY A 254 -10.68 -13.34 5.44
C GLY A 254 -11.68 -12.28 4.96
N VAL A 255 -11.35 -10.99 5.09
CA VAL A 255 -11.98 -9.92 4.31
C VAL A 255 -11.36 -10.01 2.92
N GLY A 256 -11.94 -10.83 2.05
CA GLY A 256 -11.36 -11.12 0.74
C GLY A 256 -11.20 -9.88 -0.12
N VAL A 257 -10.02 -9.73 -0.73
CA VAL A 257 -9.92 -9.27 -2.11
C VAL A 257 -10.90 -10.13 -2.89
N GLY A 258 -11.85 -9.50 -3.59
CA GLY A 258 -13.01 -10.16 -4.17
C GLY A 258 -12.65 -11.47 -4.88
N ASN A 259 -13.38 -12.53 -4.55
CA ASN A 259 -13.45 -13.72 -5.39
C ASN A 259 -14.01 -13.28 -6.75
N GLU A 260 -13.17 -13.22 -7.78
CA GLU A 260 -13.66 -13.30 -9.16
C GLU A 260 -14.08 -14.75 -9.41
N LYS A 261 -15.39 -14.95 -9.53
CA LYS A 261 -16.01 -16.04 -10.26
C LYS A 261 -16.35 -15.56 -11.65
#